data_AF-A0A559LUT4-F1
#
_entry.id   AF-A0A559LUT4-F1
#
_cell.length_a   1.000
_cell.length_b   1.000
_cell.length_c   1.000
_cell.angle_alpha   90.00
_cell.angle_beta   90.00
_cell.angle_gamma   90.00
#
_symmetry.space_group_name_H-M   'P 1'
#
loop_
_entity.id
_entity.type
_entity.pdbx_description
1 polymer ?
#
loop_
_entity_poly.entity_id
_entity_poly.type
_entity_poly.pdbx_seq_one_letter_code
_entity_poly.pdbx_strand_id
1 'polypeptide(L)'
;MVKHPRLNRQPIFHHSRILPSSSKHSTKPRPDGPYSPTHPLPACNDARDKNRFYLRVTVAASQVLVFVSKDEIANACLITILDKDCIAWDCIKVLNNLSSIAVVKRHTQDGQTYQYLAPSDIPENLRQDYTAITYAMSSECSPLSKVCHLGIGKIGASTPFNCTRNGFSGAITTSIQLQYYTDPNLSRSTALGVQGFHNPFYFIGAAFLPSQWPAPTHDTEIVSEVHGDRSLILRCSTTVYDITYKVVNGSIVHFVPVKSNISATNALQSPIAFTHAADYTLQQAFSFARSSNSAQGMLDTWAPEFDRVAMAMSAAALKGSPATRSRYREPAIVARVPLAPLVCLLLANMLFAVSGFVLAWTAVVAGRIRRRKRWLNE
;
A
#
# COMPACT_ATOMS: atom_id res chain seq x y z
N MET A 1 52.50 31.47 -14.28
CA MET A 1 51.92 32.69 -14.86
C MET A 1 50.48 32.40 -15.26
N VAL A 2 49.54 33.27 -14.88
CA VAL A 2 48.08 33.08 -15.08
C VAL A 2 47.56 34.09 -16.10
N LYS A 3 46.65 33.68 -17.00
CA LYS A 3 45.81 34.61 -17.79
C LYS A 3 44.38 34.07 -17.94
N HIS A 4 43.44 34.70 -17.24
CA HIS A 4 42.01 34.62 -17.51
C HIS A 4 41.58 35.66 -18.58
N PRO A 5 40.53 35.40 -19.36
CA PRO A 5 39.62 36.42 -19.88
C PRO A 5 38.41 36.54 -18.93
N ARG A 6 38.33 37.57 -18.08
CA ARG A 6 37.67 38.87 -18.33
C ARG A 6 36.17 38.78 -18.66
N LEU A 7 35.35 39.07 -17.65
CA LEU A 7 33.96 39.53 -17.83
C LEU A 7 33.93 40.82 -18.65
N ASN A 8 32.82 41.05 -19.35
CA ASN A 8 32.45 42.35 -19.89
C ASN A 8 31.10 42.81 -19.28
N ARG A 9 30.98 44.09 -18.93
CA ARG A 9 29.80 44.72 -18.31
C ARG A 9 29.54 46.08 -18.97
N GLN A 10 28.31 46.58 -18.81
CA GLN A 10 27.78 47.93 -19.12
C GLN A 10 27.15 48.15 -20.52
N PRO A 11 26.22 49.11 -20.69
CA PRO A 11 25.27 49.69 -19.71
C PRO A 11 23.80 49.86 -20.21
N ILE A 12 22.86 49.90 -19.24
CA ILE A 12 21.87 50.96 -18.93
C ILE A 12 21.74 52.09 -20.00
N PHE A 13 20.56 52.56 -20.50
CA PHE A 13 19.14 52.56 -20.04
C PHE A 13 18.16 52.73 -21.23
N HIS A 14 16.84 52.51 -21.07
CA HIS A 14 15.79 53.43 -21.62
C HIS A 14 14.39 53.23 -20.97
N HIS A 15 13.60 54.30 -20.93
CA HIS A 15 12.29 54.41 -20.25
C HIS A 15 11.14 53.58 -20.85
N SER A 16 10.18 53.22 -20.00
CA SER A 16 8.74 53.17 -20.36
C SER A 16 7.85 53.50 -19.15
N ARG A 17 6.80 54.30 -19.38
CA ARG A 17 5.85 54.77 -18.35
C ARG A 17 4.79 53.70 -18.06
N ILE A 18 4.34 53.60 -16.82
CA ILE A 18 3.08 52.94 -16.47
C ILE A 18 2.19 53.98 -15.78
N LEU A 19 0.96 54.14 -16.30
CA LEU A 19 -0.10 54.96 -15.70
C LEU A 19 -0.89 54.12 -14.68
N PRO A 20 -1.36 54.69 -13.56
CA PRO A 20 -2.17 53.95 -12.59
C PRO A 20 -3.62 53.82 -13.07
N SER A 21 -4.13 52.57 -13.06
CA SER A 21 -5.57 52.31 -13.20
C SER A 21 -6.25 52.46 -11.84
N SER A 22 -7.34 53.24 -11.78
CA SER A 22 -8.08 53.51 -10.56
C SER A 22 -9.04 52.37 -10.22
N SER A 23 -8.95 51.85 -8.99
CA SER A 23 -9.99 51.05 -8.35
C SER A 23 -10.51 51.79 -7.13
N LYS A 24 -11.83 52.01 -7.06
CA LYS A 24 -12.46 52.80 -6.00
C LYS A 24 -12.57 51.97 -4.71
N HIS A 25 -12.09 52.53 -3.60
CA HIS A 25 -12.43 52.03 -2.27
C HIS A 25 -13.94 52.18 -2.00
N SER A 26 -14.52 51.15 -1.38
CA SER A 26 -15.70 51.28 -0.53
C SER A 26 -15.37 50.63 0.81
N THR A 27 -15.33 51.42 1.87
CA THR A 27 -14.91 51.01 3.21
C THR A 27 -16.13 50.71 4.10
N LYS A 28 -16.14 49.52 4.72
CA LYS A 28 -16.88 49.26 5.97
C LYS A 28 -16.06 48.30 6.84
N PRO A 29 -15.73 48.67 8.09
CA PRO A 29 -14.94 47.82 8.97
C PRO A 29 -15.81 46.79 9.69
N ARG A 30 -15.24 45.61 9.97
CA ARG A 30 -15.68 44.72 11.06
C ARG A 30 -14.45 44.13 11.76
N PRO A 31 -14.57 43.79 13.05
CA PRO A 31 -13.44 43.80 13.97
C PRO A 31 -12.63 42.51 13.96
N ASP A 32 -11.36 42.66 14.31
CA ASP A 32 -10.45 41.56 14.62
C ASP A 32 -10.89 40.80 15.88
N GLY A 33 -10.80 39.48 15.82
CA GLY A 33 -10.97 38.58 16.96
C GLY A 33 -10.05 37.37 16.78
N PRO A 34 -9.33 36.91 17.82
CA PRO A 34 -8.33 35.86 17.68
C PRO A 34 -8.97 34.48 17.53
N TYR A 35 -8.57 33.74 16.50
CA TYR A 35 -8.97 32.33 16.35
C TYR A 35 -8.22 31.45 17.36
N SER A 36 -8.98 30.79 18.24
CA SER A 36 -8.48 29.70 19.10
C SER A 36 -8.92 28.34 18.50
N PRO A 37 -8.04 27.33 18.40
CA PRO A 37 -8.35 26.07 17.74
C PRO A 37 -8.92 25.03 18.73
N THR A 38 -10.22 25.06 18.99
CA THR A 38 -10.90 24.05 19.85
C THR A 38 -12.25 23.58 19.29
N HIS A 39 -12.22 22.82 18.19
CA HIS A 39 -13.30 21.90 17.84
C HIS A 39 -12.72 20.58 17.31
N PRO A 40 -13.03 19.43 17.92
CA PRO A 40 -12.65 18.13 17.37
C PRO A 40 -13.49 17.82 16.12
N LEU A 41 -12.87 17.12 15.15
CA LEU A 41 -13.56 16.58 13.98
C LEU A 41 -14.65 15.58 14.41
N PRO A 42 -15.77 15.48 13.67
CA PRO A 42 -16.84 14.55 14.02
C PRO A 42 -16.36 13.11 13.86
N ALA A 43 -16.43 12.34 14.95
CA ALA A 43 -16.16 10.91 14.92
C ALA A 43 -17.26 10.17 14.16
N CYS A 44 -16.88 9.19 13.33
CA CYS A 44 -17.80 8.21 12.73
C CYS A 44 -18.32 7.26 13.81
N ASN A 45 -19.23 7.75 14.65
CA ASN A 45 -19.88 6.96 15.70
C ASN A 45 -21.04 6.16 15.11
N ASP A 46 -20.76 4.88 14.86
CA ASP A 46 -21.65 3.74 15.03
C ASP A 46 -23.13 3.96 14.63
N ALA A 47 -23.39 3.95 13.32
CA ALA A 47 -24.73 3.84 12.76
C ALA A 47 -25.31 2.41 12.91
N ARG A 48 -25.24 1.85 14.14
CA ARG A 48 -25.95 0.63 14.53
C ARG A 48 -27.24 0.99 15.27
N ASP A 49 -28.33 1.18 14.53
CA ASP A 49 -29.57 0.51 14.93
C ASP A 49 -30.65 0.42 13.80
N LYS A 50 -31.56 -0.55 13.97
CA LYS A 50 -32.82 -0.76 13.19
C LYS A 50 -32.72 -1.43 11.81
N ASN A 51 -32.15 -2.63 11.78
CA ASN A 51 -32.95 -3.80 11.42
C ASN A 51 -32.35 -5.08 12.02
N ARG A 52 -33.13 -5.82 12.81
CA ARG A 52 -32.65 -6.96 13.60
C ARG A 52 -32.58 -8.23 12.76
N PHE A 53 -31.37 -8.77 12.58
CA PHE A 53 -31.14 -10.21 12.52
C PHE A 53 -30.23 -10.60 13.70
N TYR A 54 -30.68 -11.56 14.51
CA TYR A 54 -29.94 -11.99 15.69
C TYR A 54 -28.81 -12.94 15.29
N LEU A 55 -27.55 -12.52 15.45
CA LEU A 55 -26.40 -13.40 15.38
C LEU A 55 -25.68 -13.38 16.73
N ARG A 56 -26.01 -14.37 17.57
CA ARG A 56 -25.51 -14.51 18.94
C ARG A 56 -24.08 -15.05 18.92
N VAL A 57 -23.10 -14.17 18.74
CA VAL A 57 -21.68 -14.53 18.84
C VAL A 57 -21.26 -14.54 20.30
N THR A 58 -21.18 -15.74 20.88
CA THR A 58 -20.60 -15.95 22.21
C THR A 58 -19.09 -15.71 22.13
N VAL A 59 -18.60 -14.62 22.69
CA VAL A 59 -17.16 -14.30 22.69
C VAL A 59 -16.44 -15.16 23.73
N ALA A 60 -15.95 -16.32 23.30
CA ALA A 60 -14.83 -17.00 23.95
C ALA A 60 -13.52 -16.38 23.43
N ALA A 61 -12.54 -16.17 24.31
CA ALA A 61 -11.33 -15.43 24.01
C ALA A 61 -10.51 -16.07 22.88
N SER A 62 -10.52 -15.45 21.70
CA SER A 62 -9.63 -15.73 20.57
C SER A 62 -9.62 -14.52 19.65
N GLN A 63 -8.46 -13.86 19.50
CA GLN A 63 -8.31 -12.74 18.57
C GLN A 63 -8.23 -13.28 17.15
N VAL A 64 -9.25 -13.01 16.34
CA VAL A 64 -9.37 -13.52 14.97
C VAL A 64 -8.59 -12.59 14.03
N LEU A 65 -7.62 -13.15 13.28
CA LEU A 65 -7.06 -12.43 12.15
C LEU A 65 -8.10 -12.29 11.03
N VAL A 66 -8.20 -11.07 10.52
CA VAL A 66 -9.08 -10.71 9.42
C VAL A 66 -8.21 -10.47 8.18
N PHE A 67 -8.06 -11.52 7.37
CA PHE A 67 -7.65 -11.46 5.96
C PHE A 67 -8.84 -10.96 5.12
N VAL A 68 -8.90 -11.25 3.82
CA VAL A 68 -10.01 -10.87 2.93
C VAL A 68 -10.45 -12.09 2.13
N SER A 69 -11.76 -12.40 2.03
CA SER A 69 -12.27 -13.57 1.27
C SER A 69 -13.32 -13.21 0.21
N LYS A 70 -13.55 -14.19 -0.65
CA LYS A 70 -14.52 -14.26 -1.75
C LYS A 70 -15.99 -14.24 -1.34
N ASP A 71 -16.29 -14.59 -0.10
CA ASP A 71 -17.64 -14.95 0.30
C ASP A 71 -18.49 -13.69 0.51
N GLU A 72 -19.50 -13.54 -0.36
CA GLU A 72 -20.37 -12.37 -0.51
C GLU A 72 -19.73 -11.14 -1.20
N ILE A 73 -19.44 -11.25 -2.50
CA ILE A 73 -19.59 -10.10 -3.41
C ILE A 73 -21.09 -9.78 -3.48
N ALA A 74 -21.59 -9.07 -2.48
CA ALA A 74 -22.99 -8.70 -2.40
C ALA A 74 -23.35 -7.74 -3.54
N ASN A 75 -24.56 -7.90 -4.11
CA ASN A 75 -25.18 -6.96 -5.05
C ASN A 75 -25.46 -5.55 -4.43
N ALA A 76 -24.83 -5.23 -3.29
CA ALA A 76 -24.98 -4.01 -2.52
C ALA A 76 -23.94 -2.92 -2.87
N CYS A 77 -22.83 -3.27 -3.52
CA CYS A 77 -21.77 -2.30 -3.86
C CYS A 77 -22.21 -1.21 -4.86
N LEU A 78 -23.41 -1.31 -5.42
CA LEU A 78 -24.02 -0.31 -6.31
C LEU A 78 -24.93 0.70 -5.60
N ILE A 79 -25.38 0.42 -4.36
CA ILE A 79 -26.44 1.21 -3.68
C ILE A 79 -25.90 2.19 -2.62
N THR A 80 -24.68 1.98 -2.11
CA THR A 80 -24.06 2.88 -1.10
C THR A 80 -22.77 3.55 -1.58
N ILE A 81 -22.79 4.17 -2.77
CA ILE A 81 -21.92 5.32 -3.10
C ILE A 81 -22.60 6.64 -2.67
N LEU A 82 -23.35 6.58 -1.57
CA LEU A 82 -24.08 7.70 -0.96
C LEU A 82 -23.45 8.15 0.37
N ASP A 83 -22.63 7.32 1.00
CA ASP A 83 -21.73 7.73 2.07
C ASP A 83 -20.30 7.78 1.50
N LYS A 84 -20.04 8.85 0.74
CA LYS A 84 -18.82 9.02 -0.06
C LYS A 84 -17.55 9.11 0.79
N ASP A 85 -17.68 9.48 2.05
CA ASP A 85 -16.55 9.75 2.93
C ASP A 85 -16.04 8.44 3.56
N CYS A 86 -16.92 7.65 4.19
CA CYS A 86 -16.53 6.45 4.95
C CYS A 86 -15.77 5.42 4.10
N ILE A 87 -16.23 5.14 2.88
CA ILE A 87 -15.61 4.15 1.99
C ILE A 87 -14.27 4.64 1.44
N ALA A 88 -14.15 5.95 1.15
CA ALA A 88 -12.91 6.56 0.69
C ALA A 88 -11.82 6.54 1.78
N TRP A 89 -12.19 6.77 3.05
CA TRP A 89 -11.21 6.82 4.14
C TRP A 89 -10.42 5.52 4.33
N ASP A 90 -11.07 4.35 4.25
CA ASP A 90 -10.39 3.08 4.51
C ASP A 90 -9.47 2.65 3.35
N CYS A 91 -9.87 2.85 2.09
CA CYS A 91 -8.97 2.58 0.97
C CYS A 91 -7.79 3.58 0.92
N ILE A 92 -8.00 4.84 1.31
CA ILE A 92 -6.91 5.83 1.47
C ILE A 92 -5.97 5.46 2.63
N LYS A 93 -6.45 4.87 3.73
CA LYS A 93 -5.57 4.31 4.78
C LYS A 93 -4.72 3.17 4.24
N VAL A 94 -5.29 2.25 3.45
CA VAL A 94 -4.52 1.16 2.82
C VAL A 94 -3.48 1.71 1.83
N LEU A 95 -3.86 2.70 1.00
CA LEU A 95 -3.00 3.34 0.00
C LEU A 95 -1.76 4.00 0.61
N ASN A 96 -1.93 4.62 1.78
CA ASN A 96 -0.89 5.31 2.55
C ASN A 96 -0.20 4.42 3.61
N ASN A 97 -0.50 3.10 3.65
CA ASN A 97 0.03 2.17 4.64
C ASN A 97 -0.24 2.57 6.11
N LEU A 98 -1.42 3.14 6.37
CA LEU A 98 -1.92 3.56 7.69
C LEU A 98 -3.03 2.62 8.24
N SER A 99 -3.47 1.63 7.46
CA SER A 99 -4.49 0.68 7.89
C SER A 99 -3.90 -0.39 8.82
N SER A 100 -4.57 -0.64 9.94
CA SER A 100 -4.25 -1.74 10.87
C SER A 100 -4.76 -3.11 10.39
N ILE A 101 -5.60 -3.14 9.35
CA ILE A 101 -6.25 -4.36 8.86
C ILE A 101 -5.48 -4.92 7.66
N ALA A 102 -5.30 -4.10 6.61
CA ALA A 102 -4.77 -4.55 5.33
C ALA A 102 -3.70 -3.61 4.76
N VAL A 103 -2.78 -4.17 4.00
CA VAL A 103 -1.72 -3.46 3.26
C VAL A 103 -1.54 -4.12 1.90
N VAL A 104 -1.19 -3.33 0.88
CA VAL A 104 -0.78 -3.87 -0.42
C VAL A 104 0.69 -4.26 -0.37
N LYS A 105 0.98 -5.53 -0.65
CA LYS A 105 2.34 -6.09 -0.70
C LYS A 105 2.70 -6.48 -2.13
N ARG A 106 4.00 -6.44 -2.41
CA ARG A 106 4.60 -6.85 -3.69
C ARG A 106 5.17 -8.27 -3.57
N HIS A 107 4.93 -9.09 -4.58
CA HIS A 107 5.65 -10.35 -4.78
C HIS A 107 6.01 -10.50 -6.26
N THR A 108 7.18 -11.06 -6.55
CA THR A 108 7.65 -11.29 -7.93
C THR A 108 7.95 -12.76 -8.10
N GLN A 109 7.36 -13.38 -9.11
CA GLN A 109 7.51 -14.80 -9.44
C GLN A 109 7.51 -14.95 -10.96
N ASP A 110 8.41 -15.76 -11.51
CA ASP A 110 8.51 -16.08 -12.95
C ASP A 110 8.61 -14.83 -13.86
N GLY A 111 9.24 -13.76 -13.36
CA GLY A 111 9.35 -12.46 -14.04
C GLY A 111 8.14 -11.53 -13.87
N GLN A 112 6.98 -12.06 -13.47
CA GLN A 112 5.78 -11.27 -13.22
C GLN A 112 5.80 -10.64 -11.82
N THR A 113 5.41 -9.36 -11.71
CA THR A 113 5.24 -8.68 -10.42
C THR A 113 3.76 -8.55 -10.08
N TYR A 114 3.38 -9.06 -8.91
CA TYR A 114 2.03 -9.04 -8.37
C TYR A 114 1.96 -8.05 -7.21
N GLN A 115 0.95 -7.19 -7.22
CA GLN A 115 0.54 -6.42 -6.04
C GLN A 115 -0.69 -7.09 -5.46
N TYR A 116 -0.69 -7.39 -4.17
CA TYR A 116 -1.74 -8.18 -3.53
C TYR A 116 -2.11 -7.65 -2.15
N LEU A 117 -3.36 -7.83 -1.73
CA LEU A 117 -3.82 -7.41 -0.41
C LEU A 117 -3.47 -8.45 0.64
N ALA A 118 -2.72 -8.05 1.67
CA ALA A 118 -2.31 -8.87 2.80
C ALA A 118 -2.72 -8.22 4.12
N PRO A 119 -2.72 -8.96 5.24
CA PRO A 119 -2.83 -8.35 6.57
C PRO A 119 -1.70 -7.33 6.82
N SER A 120 -2.03 -6.26 7.52
CA SER A 120 -1.09 -5.19 7.90
C SER A 120 0.06 -5.73 8.79
N ASP A 121 1.20 -5.05 8.80
CA ASP A 121 2.42 -5.48 9.49
C ASP A 121 2.44 -5.12 10.99
N ILE A 122 1.33 -5.39 11.67
CA ILE A 122 1.22 -5.29 13.14
C ILE A 122 1.94 -6.47 13.84
N PRO A 123 2.45 -6.30 15.09
CA PRO A 123 3.22 -7.32 15.79
C PRO A 123 2.53 -8.69 15.90
N GLU A 124 1.20 -8.70 15.99
CA GLU A 124 0.36 -9.88 16.08
C GLU A 124 0.41 -10.70 14.78
N ASN A 125 0.38 -10.02 13.63
CA ASN A 125 0.41 -10.63 12.29
C ASN A 125 1.82 -11.12 11.94
N LEU A 126 2.86 -10.34 12.27
CA LEU A 126 4.27 -10.69 12.01
C LEU A 126 4.71 -11.97 12.74
N ARG A 127 4.08 -12.27 13.88
CA ARG A 127 4.32 -13.48 14.69
C ARG A 127 3.57 -14.72 14.20
N GLN A 128 2.83 -14.66 13.08
CA GLN A 128 2.09 -15.80 12.55
C GLN A 128 2.68 -16.36 11.27
N ASP A 129 2.68 -17.69 11.16
CA ASP A 129 2.73 -18.39 9.90
C ASP A 129 1.30 -18.69 9.46
N TYR A 130 0.96 -18.42 8.20
CA TYR A 130 -0.42 -18.58 7.73
C TYR A 130 -0.50 -18.97 6.25
N THR A 131 -1.66 -19.48 5.86
CA THR A 131 -2.07 -19.68 4.46
C THR A 131 -3.38 -18.93 4.26
N ALA A 132 -3.42 -18.06 3.26
CA ALA A 132 -4.56 -17.19 2.98
C ALA A 132 -4.87 -17.17 1.49
N ILE A 133 -6.13 -16.83 1.19
CA ILE A 133 -6.62 -16.55 -0.15
C ILE A 133 -6.91 -15.06 -0.19
N THR A 134 -6.57 -14.39 -1.29
CA THR A 134 -6.81 -12.95 -1.49
C THR A 134 -6.74 -12.65 -2.99
N TYR A 135 -6.85 -11.37 -3.36
CA TYR A 135 -6.70 -10.91 -4.73
C TYR A 135 -5.36 -10.24 -4.97
N ALA A 136 -4.88 -10.33 -6.21
CA ALA A 136 -3.74 -9.61 -6.72
C ALA A 136 -4.04 -8.98 -8.09
N MET A 137 -3.32 -7.91 -8.43
CA MET A 137 -3.25 -7.35 -9.78
C MET A 137 -1.84 -7.45 -10.33
N SER A 138 -1.76 -7.57 -11.65
CA SER A 138 -0.52 -7.41 -12.40
C SER A 138 -0.84 -6.78 -13.76
N SER A 139 -0.20 -5.65 -14.05
CA SER A 139 -0.37 -4.86 -15.27
C SER A 139 0.83 -4.95 -16.19
N GLU A 140 0.55 -5.10 -17.48
CA GLU A 140 1.51 -4.90 -18.56
C GLU A 140 1.12 -3.64 -19.33
N CYS A 141 2.07 -2.73 -19.54
CA CYS A 141 1.85 -1.46 -20.21
C CYS A 141 2.80 -1.28 -21.39
N SER A 142 2.37 -0.58 -22.44
CA SER A 142 3.20 -0.24 -23.61
C SER A 142 2.86 1.14 -24.16
N PRO A 143 3.82 1.85 -24.77
CA PRO A 143 3.58 3.19 -25.31
C PRO A 143 2.64 3.16 -26.51
N LEU A 144 1.89 4.24 -26.70
CA LEU A 144 0.87 4.41 -27.74
C LEU A 144 0.89 5.82 -28.39
N SER A 145 1.79 6.71 -27.96
CA SER A 145 1.86 8.11 -28.43
C SER A 145 1.85 8.24 -29.95
N LYS A 146 2.69 7.46 -30.66
CA LYS A 146 2.73 7.52 -32.14
C LYS A 146 1.39 7.13 -32.77
N VAL A 147 0.77 6.05 -32.29
CA VAL A 147 -0.49 5.52 -32.81
C VAL A 147 -1.63 6.52 -32.57
N CYS A 148 -1.57 7.25 -31.47
CA CYS A 148 -2.49 8.33 -31.13
C CYS A 148 -2.10 9.69 -31.71
N HIS A 149 -1.08 9.79 -32.57
CA HIS A 149 -0.56 11.03 -33.11
C HIS A 149 -0.34 12.13 -32.05
N LEU A 150 0.18 11.76 -30.88
CA LEU A 150 0.55 12.73 -29.84
C LEU A 150 1.55 13.73 -30.44
N GLY A 151 1.25 15.02 -30.33
CA GLY A 151 2.03 16.05 -30.98
C GLY A 151 2.07 17.34 -30.18
N ILE A 152 3.05 18.19 -30.49
CA ILE A 152 3.20 19.51 -29.88
C ILE A 152 2.08 20.42 -30.43
N GLY A 153 1.30 21.03 -29.55
CA GLY A 153 0.26 21.97 -29.95
C GLY A 153 0.84 23.20 -30.66
N LYS A 154 0.15 23.68 -31.70
CA LYS A 154 0.57 24.88 -32.44
C LYS A 154 0.45 26.18 -31.62
N ILE A 155 -0.28 26.15 -30.51
CA ILE A 155 -0.56 27.30 -29.64
C ILE A 155 -0.66 26.81 -28.17
N GLY A 156 0.20 27.33 -27.29
CA GLY A 156 0.14 27.14 -25.84
C GLY A 156 0.72 25.83 -25.29
N ALA A 157 0.57 25.63 -23.97
CA ALA A 157 1.00 24.45 -23.21
C ALA A 157 0.01 23.28 -23.37
N SER A 158 -0.27 22.90 -24.62
CA SER A 158 -1.28 21.90 -24.96
C SER A 158 -0.65 20.85 -25.86
N THR A 159 -0.77 19.58 -25.47
CA THR A 159 -0.25 18.44 -26.25
C THR A 159 -1.43 17.64 -26.78
N PRO A 160 -1.96 18.00 -27.98
CA PRO A 160 -3.08 17.31 -28.59
C PRO A 160 -2.74 15.87 -28.97
N PHE A 161 -3.76 15.02 -28.88
CA PHE A 161 -3.71 13.62 -29.30
C PHE A 161 -5.06 13.14 -29.84
N ASN A 162 -5.01 12.09 -30.64
CA ASN A 162 -6.17 11.51 -31.30
C ASN A 162 -5.99 9.99 -31.51
N CYS A 163 -6.38 9.19 -30.51
CA CYS A 163 -6.54 7.74 -30.64
C CYS A 163 -7.92 7.43 -31.28
N THR A 164 -8.12 7.81 -32.56
CA THR A 164 -9.47 7.90 -33.16
C THR A 164 -10.23 6.58 -33.23
N ARG A 165 -9.53 5.45 -33.33
CA ARG A 165 -10.14 4.10 -33.28
C ARG A 165 -10.71 3.74 -31.91
N ASN A 166 -10.37 4.50 -30.89
CA ASN A 166 -10.58 4.18 -29.48
C ASN A 166 -11.50 5.20 -28.79
N GLY A 167 -11.88 6.28 -29.47
CA GLY A 167 -12.68 7.37 -28.89
C GLY A 167 -11.95 8.20 -27.83
N PHE A 168 -10.63 8.00 -27.66
CA PHE A 168 -9.78 8.76 -26.73
C PHE A 168 -9.00 9.81 -27.50
N SER A 169 -9.45 11.06 -27.42
CA SER A 169 -8.84 12.20 -28.11
C SER A 169 -9.06 13.46 -27.30
N GLY A 170 -8.09 14.37 -27.34
CA GLY A 170 -8.17 15.63 -26.60
C GLY A 170 -6.82 16.33 -26.58
N ALA A 171 -6.54 17.00 -25.46
CA ALA A 171 -5.23 17.56 -25.19
C ALA A 171 -4.82 17.21 -23.76
N ILE A 172 -3.55 16.83 -23.60
CA ILE A 172 -2.93 16.78 -22.28
C ILE A 172 -2.69 18.24 -21.87
N THR A 173 -3.24 18.61 -20.71
CA THR A 173 -3.18 19.96 -20.14
C THR A 173 -2.72 19.93 -18.69
N THR A 174 -3.25 18.99 -17.90
CA THR A 174 -2.80 18.64 -16.55
C THR A 174 -3.07 17.16 -16.26
N SER A 175 -2.35 16.63 -15.26
CA SER A 175 -2.50 15.30 -14.64
C SER A 175 -2.39 14.09 -15.58
N ILE A 176 -2.84 12.92 -15.09
CA ILE A 176 -3.01 11.69 -15.86
C ILE A 176 -4.50 11.46 -16.11
N GLN A 177 -4.86 11.21 -17.37
CA GLN A 177 -6.23 10.93 -17.80
C GLN A 177 -6.32 9.45 -18.18
N LEU A 178 -7.22 8.70 -17.56
CA LEU A 178 -7.42 7.27 -17.83
C LEU A 178 -8.79 7.03 -18.49
N GLN A 179 -8.84 6.17 -19.52
CA GLN A 179 -10.08 5.67 -20.11
C GLN A 179 -10.03 4.14 -20.21
N TYR A 180 -11.09 3.48 -19.74
CA TYR A 180 -11.17 2.01 -19.66
C TYR A 180 -11.98 1.39 -20.81
N TYR A 181 -11.65 0.12 -21.11
CA TYR A 181 -12.11 -0.63 -22.28
C TYR A 181 -12.37 -2.11 -21.96
N THR A 182 -13.28 -2.71 -22.72
CA THR A 182 -13.64 -4.14 -22.61
C THR A 182 -12.77 -5.08 -23.46
N ASP A 183 -12.01 -4.54 -24.43
CA ASP A 183 -11.32 -5.32 -25.46
C ASP A 183 -9.85 -4.88 -25.66
N PRO A 184 -8.95 -5.80 -26.06
CA PRO A 184 -7.52 -5.51 -26.25
C PRO A 184 -7.25 -4.55 -27.42
N ASN A 185 -8.18 -4.40 -28.35
CA ASN A 185 -8.10 -3.43 -29.45
C ASN A 185 -8.59 -2.03 -29.02
N LEU A 186 -9.05 -1.89 -27.76
CA LEU A 186 -9.46 -0.64 -27.14
C LEU A 186 -10.59 0.05 -27.95
N SER A 187 -11.48 -0.73 -28.56
CA SER A 187 -12.54 -0.27 -29.47
C SER A 187 -13.89 -0.04 -28.78
N ARG A 188 -14.10 -0.64 -27.61
CA ARG A 188 -15.33 -0.59 -26.82
C ARG A 188 -15.05 -0.07 -25.42
N SER A 189 -15.16 1.25 -25.26
CA SER A 189 -14.99 1.92 -23.97
C SER A 189 -16.18 1.66 -23.03
N THR A 190 -15.89 1.60 -21.74
CA THR A 190 -16.87 1.37 -20.65
C THR A 190 -17.40 2.66 -20.04
N ALA A 191 -17.47 3.74 -20.82
CA ALA A 191 -17.78 5.11 -20.36
C ALA A 191 -19.15 5.29 -19.66
N LEU A 192 -19.97 4.24 -19.53
CA LEU A 192 -21.33 4.26 -18.99
C LEU A 192 -21.64 3.16 -17.96
N GLY A 193 -20.67 2.36 -17.47
CA GLY A 193 -21.04 1.33 -16.48
C GLY A 193 -19.93 0.52 -15.79
N VAL A 194 -20.29 0.02 -14.61
CA VAL A 194 -19.57 -0.95 -13.75
C VAL A 194 -19.54 -2.37 -14.35
N GLN A 195 -20.40 -2.66 -15.32
CA GLN A 195 -20.59 -3.99 -15.90
C GLN A 195 -19.87 -4.11 -17.25
N GLY A 196 -19.06 -5.17 -17.39
CA GLY A 196 -18.47 -5.56 -18.68
C GLY A 196 -16.95 -5.59 -18.71
N PHE A 197 -16.27 -5.38 -17.59
CA PHE A 197 -14.82 -5.55 -17.53
C PHE A 197 -14.46 -7.04 -17.56
N HIS A 198 -13.81 -7.45 -18.64
CA HIS A 198 -13.22 -8.78 -18.75
C HIS A 198 -11.97 -8.90 -17.86
N ASN A 199 -11.44 -10.12 -17.73
CA ASN A 199 -10.13 -10.35 -17.10
C ASN A 199 -9.17 -10.93 -18.14
N PRO A 200 -8.11 -10.20 -18.57
CA PRO A 200 -7.72 -8.85 -18.12
C PRO A 200 -8.70 -7.75 -18.55
N PHE A 201 -8.66 -6.62 -17.84
CA PHE A 201 -9.27 -5.36 -18.27
C PHE A 201 -8.22 -4.45 -18.93
N TYR A 202 -8.67 -3.51 -19.75
CA TYR A 202 -7.79 -2.69 -20.57
C TYR A 202 -8.04 -1.20 -20.32
N PHE A 203 -6.99 -0.38 -20.41
CA PHE A 203 -7.11 1.07 -20.37
C PHE A 203 -6.07 1.78 -21.23
N ILE A 204 -6.40 3.01 -21.66
CA ILE A 204 -5.44 3.98 -22.20
C ILE A 204 -5.23 5.07 -21.15
N GLY A 205 -3.97 5.48 -20.96
CA GLY A 205 -3.61 6.66 -20.18
C GLY A 205 -2.95 7.72 -21.06
N ALA A 206 -3.31 8.99 -20.85
CA ALA A 206 -2.56 10.14 -21.34
C ALA A 206 -1.96 10.87 -20.13
N ALA A 207 -0.64 11.01 -20.08
CA ALA A 207 0.07 11.40 -18.86
C ALA A 207 1.05 12.56 -19.09
N PHE A 208 0.92 13.58 -18.24
CA PHE A 208 1.78 14.75 -18.18
C PHE A 208 2.96 14.56 -17.21
N LEU A 209 4.17 14.93 -17.63
CA LEU A 209 5.42 14.91 -16.86
C LEU A 209 6.07 16.29 -16.84
N PRO A 210 6.39 16.85 -15.65
CA PRO A 210 6.99 18.18 -15.55
C PRO A 210 8.43 18.24 -16.10
N SER A 211 8.80 19.41 -16.62
CA SER A 211 9.97 19.72 -17.47
C SER A 211 11.38 19.36 -17.00
N GLN A 212 11.54 18.84 -15.78
CA GLN A 212 12.84 18.51 -15.19
C GLN A 212 13.30 17.07 -15.48
N TRP A 213 12.69 16.38 -16.44
CA TRP A 213 13.12 15.04 -16.84
C TRP A 213 14.20 15.10 -17.93
N PRO A 214 15.41 14.54 -17.72
CA PRO A 214 16.33 14.19 -18.80
C PRO A 214 15.77 13.01 -19.59
N ALA A 215 14.66 13.25 -20.30
CA ALA A 215 14.01 12.25 -21.15
C ALA A 215 14.99 11.78 -22.23
N PRO A 216 14.91 10.51 -22.67
CA PRO A 216 15.76 9.99 -23.73
C PRO A 216 15.53 10.81 -25.01
N THR A 217 16.56 11.50 -25.49
CA THR A 217 16.49 12.38 -26.67
C THR A 217 16.13 11.67 -27.97
N HIS A 218 16.07 10.34 -27.95
CA HIS A 218 15.79 9.49 -29.10
C HIS A 218 14.50 8.66 -28.97
N ASP A 219 13.80 8.71 -27.83
CA ASP A 219 12.54 7.98 -27.68
C ASP A 219 11.35 8.80 -28.21
N THR A 220 11.07 8.53 -29.47
CA THR A 220 9.95 9.04 -30.27
C THR A 220 8.53 8.78 -29.72
N GLU A 221 8.34 8.01 -28.64
CA GLU A 221 7.04 7.92 -27.96
C GLU A 221 6.84 9.03 -26.91
N ILE A 222 7.91 9.74 -26.52
CA ILE A 222 7.84 10.86 -25.56
C ILE A 222 7.84 12.17 -26.34
N VAL A 223 6.75 12.92 -26.24
CA VAL A 223 6.66 14.25 -26.85
C VAL A 223 7.23 15.31 -25.91
N SER A 224 8.07 16.17 -26.47
CA SER A 224 8.70 17.30 -25.78
C SER A 224 7.89 18.57 -26.00
N GLU A 225 7.31 19.10 -24.95
CA GLU A 225 6.44 20.28 -25.00
C GLU A 225 7.26 21.59 -25.07
N VAL A 226 6.61 22.67 -25.52
CA VAL A 226 7.24 23.99 -25.72
C VAL A 226 7.83 24.55 -24.42
N HIS A 227 7.23 24.25 -23.28
CA HIS A 227 7.69 24.69 -21.95
C HIS A 227 8.71 23.75 -21.30
N GLY A 228 9.19 22.76 -22.05
CA GLY A 228 10.15 21.75 -21.58
C GLY A 228 9.49 20.54 -20.92
N ASP A 229 8.17 20.58 -20.67
CA ASP A 229 7.40 19.45 -20.15
C ASP A 229 7.40 18.27 -21.13
N ARG A 230 6.92 17.12 -20.67
CA ARG A 230 6.97 15.85 -21.40
C ARG A 230 5.60 15.18 -21.33
N SER A 231 5.20 14.53 -22.41
CA SER A 231 3.92 13.82 -22.49
C SER A 231 4.09 12.45 -23.11
N LEU A 232 3.36 11.46 -22.59
CA LEU A 232 3.30 10.09 -23.09
C LEU A 232 1.85 9.60 -23.08
N ILE A 233 1.45 8.89 -24.13
CA ILE A 233 0.25 8.04 -24.10
C ILE A 233 0.69 6.59 -23.98
N LEU A 234 -0.03 5.84 -23.15
CA LEU A 234 0.22 4.46 -22.81
C LEU A 234 -1.08 3.65 -22.94
N ARG A 235 -0.96 2.37 -23.28
CA ARG A 235 -2.03 1.38 -23.09
C ARG A 235 -1.58 0.34 -22.08
N CYS A 236 -2.52 -0.19 -21.31
CA CYS A 236 -2.26 -1.26 -20.35
C CYS A 236 -3.30 -2.37 -20.42
N SER A 237 -2.87 -3.55 -20.01
CA SER A 237 -3.69 -4.75 -19.78
C SER A 237 -3.44 -5.21 -18.35
N THR A 238 -4.45 -5.13 -17.49
CA THR A 238 -4.35 -5.52 -16.08
C THR A 238 -5.08 -6.83 -15.86
N THR A 239 -4.36 -7.85 -15.41
CA THR A 239 -4.94 -9.13 -15.02
C THR A 239 -5.17 -9.17 -13.51
N VAL A 240 -6.37 -9.57 -13.11
CA VAL A 240 -6.72 -9.84 -11.71
C VAL A 240 -6.53 -11.33 -11.42
N TYR A 241 -5.94 -11.66 -10.28
CA TYR A 241 -5.67 -13.03 -9.85
C TYR A 241 -6.29 -13.33 -8.49
N ASP A 242 -6.94 -14.49 -8.38
CA ASP A 242 -7.21 -15.18 -7.13
C ASP A 242 -5.88 -15.83 -6.72
N ILE A 243 -5.28 -15.37 -5.63
CA ILE A 243 -4.00 -15.92 -5.16
C ILE A 243 -4.23 -16.78 -3.91
N THR A 244 -3.58 -17.95 -3.86
CA THR A 244 -3.42 -18.71 -2.61
C THR A 244 -1.95 -18.64 -2.21
N TYR A 245 -1.67 -18.00 -1.07
CA TYR A 245 -0.31 -17.75 -0.63
C TYR A 245 -0.07 -18.22 0.81
N LYS A 246 1.16 -18.67 1.08
CA LYS A 246 1.61 -19.15 2.39
C LYS A 246 2.81 -18.34 2.86
N VAL A 247 2.69 -17.76 4.05
CA VAL A 247 3.76 -17.02 4.72
C VAL A 247 4.34 -17.88 5.83
N VAL A 248 5.66 -18.04 5.84
CA VAL A 248 6.43 -18.69 6.91
C VAL A 248 7.63 -17.80 7.25
N ASN A 249 7.82 -17.52 8.53
CA ASN A 249 8.84 -16.60 9.03
C ASN A 249 8.84 -15.20 8.36
N GLY A 250 7.65 -14.67 8.06
CA GLY A 250 7.47 -13.39 7.36
C GLY A 250 7.72 -13.42 5.85
N SER A 251 8.25 -14.53 5.31
CA SER A 251 8.53 -14.71 3.89
C SER A 251 7.47 -15.57 3.21
N ILE A 252 7.17 -15.31 1.94
CA ILE A 252 6.28 -16.14 1.14
C ILE A 252 7.05 -17.41 0.71
N VAL A 253 6.48 -18.58 1.02
CA VAL A 253 7.07 -19.89 0.66
C VAL A 253 6.23 -20.66 -0.37
N HIS A 254 5.05 -20.15 -0.71
CA HIS A 254 4.17 -20.68 -1.73
C HIS A 254 3.25 -19.55 -2.19
N PHE A 255 3.12 -19.38 -3.50
CA PHE A 255 2.27 -18.37 -4.13
C PHE A 255 1.70 -19.00 -5.40
N VAL A 256 0.38 -19.15 -5.48
CA VAL A 256 -0.29 -19.73 -6.64
C VAL A 256 -1.32 -18.72 -7.15
N PRO A 257 -1.01 -18.01 -8.24
CA PRO A 257 -1.95 -17.10 -8.89
C PRO A 257 -2.82 -17.85 -9.91
N VAL A 258 -4.13 -17.66 -9.83
CA VAL A 258 -5.11 -18.16 -10.80
C VAL A 258 -5.92 -16.97 -11.30
N LYS A 259 -6.16 -16.82 -12.61
CA LYS A 259 -6.93 -15.67 -13.12
C LYS A 259 -8.33 -15.64 -12.51
N SER A 260 -8.70 -14.51 -11.89
CA SER A 260 -10.02 -14.30 -11.29
C SER A 260 -11.14 -14.30 -12.34
N ASN A 261 -12.38 -14.44 -11.87
CA ASN A 261 -13.55 -14.27 -12.72
C ASN A 261 -13.88 -12.79 -13.00
N ILE A 262 -14.82 -12.58 -13.93
CA ILE A 262 -15.33 -11.25 -14.31
C ILE A 262 -15.96 -10.51 -13.11
N SER A 263 -16.66 -11.22 -12.21
CA SER A 263 -17.34 -10.60 -11.07
C SER A 263 -16.36 -9.94 -10.08
N ALA A 264 -15.29 -10.66 -9.70
CA ALA A 264 -14.22 -10.11 -8.87
C ALA A 264 -13.47 -8.97 -9.60
N THR A 265 -13.25 -9.11 -10.91
CA THR A 265 -12.56 -8.07 -11.71
C THR A 265 -13.34 -6.76 -11.74
N ASN A 266 -14.65 -6.80 -12.02
CA ASN A 266 -15.53 -5.63 -11.94
C ASN A 266 -15.49 -4.99 -10.54
N ALA A 267 -15.56 -5.80 -9.48
CA ALA A 267 -15.57 -5.31 -8.10
C ALA A 267 -14.27 -4.58 -7.71
N LEU A 268 -13.12 -5.12 -8.11
CA LEU A 268 -11.81 -4.57 -7.73
C LEU A 268 -11.40 -3.36 -8.57
N GLN A 269 -11.80 -3.31 -9.84
CA GLN A 269 -11.49 -2.19 -10.74
C GLN A 269 -12.40 -0.98 -10.52
N SER A 270 -13.68 -1.19 -10.18
CA SER A 270 -14.65 -0.09 -10.06
C SER A 270 -14.19 1.08 -9.17
N PRO A 271 -13.57 0.86 -7.99
CA PRO A 271 -13.06 1.97 -7.18
C PRO A 271 -12.06 2.87 -7.93
N ILE A 272 -11.06 2.32 -8.62
CA ILE A 272 -10.09 3.14 -9.38
C ILE A 272 -10.68 3.73 -10.67
N ALA A 273 -11.71 3.10 -11.25
CA ALA A 273 -12.39 3.60 -12.45
C ALA A 273 -13.33 4.79 -12.19
N PHE A 274 -13.90 4.91 -10.99
CA PHE A 274 -14.97 5.90 -10.71
C PHE A 274 -14.65 6.95 -9.62
N THR A 275 -13.61 6.77 -8.79
CA THR A 275 -13.44 7.64 -7.61
C THR A 275 -12.51 8.84 -7.76
N HIS A 276 -11.65 8.91 -8.80
CA HIS A 276 -10.62 9.96 -9.02
C HIS A 276 -9.63 10.24 -7.87
N ALA A 277 -9.81 9.64 -6.70
CA ALA A 277 -8.98 9.84 -5.51
C ALA A 277 -7.55 9.30 -5.68
N ALA A 278 -7.34 8.43 -6.66
CA ALA A 278 -6.05 7.86 -7.04
C ALA A 278 -5.22 8.77 -7.97
N ASP A 279 -5.83 9.72 -8.67
CA ASP A 279 -5.23 10.37 -9.85
C ASP A 279 -3.94 11.13 -9.51
N TYR A 280 -3.90 11.83 -8.38
CA TYR A 280 -2.70 12.49 -7.86
C TYR A 280 -1.58 11.49 -7.51
N THR A 281 -1.92 10.36 -6.89
CA THR A 281 -0.94 9.32 -6.54
C THR A 281 -0.39 8.63 -7.78
N LEU A 282 -1.23 8.39 -8.79
CA LEU A 282 -0.82 7.84 -10.08
C LEU A 282 0.09 8.80 -10.85
N GLN A 283 -0.23 10.10 -10.87
CA GLN A 283 0.61 11.15 -11.46
C GLN A 283 1.97 11.26 -10.73
N GLN A 284 1.98 11.15 -9.40
CA GLN A 284 3.21 11.13 -8.62
C GLN A 284 4.05 9.88 -8.91
N ALA A 285 3.42 8.70 -8.99
CA ALA A 285 4.11 7.46 -9.39
C ALA A 285 4.71 7.57 -10.80
N PHE A 286 3.98 8.18 -11.75
CA PHE A 286 4.46 8.43 -13.11
C PHE A 286 5.68 9.35 -13.10
N SER A 287 5.66 10.38 -12.24
CA SER A 287 6.79 11.29 -12.03
C SER A 287 8.02 10.60 -11.41
N PHE A 288 7.86 9.53 -10.62
CA PHE A 288 8.97 8.73 -10.11
C PHE A 288 9.55 7.76 -11.14
N ALA A 289 8.72 7.24 -12.05
CA ALA A 289 9.15 6.33 -13.12
C ALA A 289 10.11 6.98 -14.16
N ARG A 290 10.29 8.30 -14.10
CA ARG A 290 11.22 9.09 -14.94
C ARG A 290 12.70 8.69 -14.85
N SER A 291 13.10 7.78 -13.95
CA SER A 291 14.47 7.28 -13.89
C SER A 291 14.85 6.40 -15.08
N SER A 292 13.89 5.99 -15.91
CA SER A 292 14.12 5.10 -17.04
C SER A 292 14.60 5.81 -18.31
N ASN A 293 15.39 5.08 -19.11
CA ASN A 293 15.97 5.53 -20.38
C ASN A 293 15.10 5.20 -21.61
N SER A 294 13.81 4.86 -21.42
CA SER A 294 12.82 4.69 -22.50
C SER A 294 11.40 4.86 -21.97
N ALA A 295 10.45 5.12 -22.87
CA ALA A 295 9.02 5.12 -22.58
C ALA A 295 8.57 3.74 -22.07
N GLN A 296 9.03 2.65 -22.68
CA GLN A 296 8.71 1.30 -22.23
C GLN A 296 9.22 1.06 -20.80
N GLY A 297 10.49 1.31 -20.52
CA GLY A 297 11.06 1.11 -19.19
C GLY A 297 10.47 2.05 -18.11
N MET A 298 9.91 3.20 -18.49
CA MET A 298 9.12 4.03 -17.59
C MET A 298 7.78 3.38 -17.28
N LEU A 299 7.10 2.81 -18.30
CA LEU A 299 5.86 2.06 -18.12
C LEU A 299 6.06 0.77 -17.32
N ASP A 300 7.17 0.06 -17.50
CA ASP A 300 7.55 -1.12 -16.71
C ASP A 300 7.75 -0.77 -15.22
N THR A 301 8.18 0.46 -14.94
CA THR A 301 8.33 0.98 -13.56
C THR A 301 6.99 1.48 -13.00
N TRP A 302 6.12 2.03 -13.84
CA TRP A 302 4.83 2.60 -13.43
C TRP A 302 3.72 1.56 -13.26
N ALA A 303 3.68 0.52 -14.09
CA ALA A 303 2.60 -0.49 -14.06
C ALA A 303 2.47 -1.17 -12.68
N PRO A 304 3.55 -1.58 -11.98
CA PRO A 304 3.46 -2.10 -10.62
C PRO A 304 3.01 -1.07 -9.57
N GLU A 305 3.12 0.23 -9.84
CA GLU A 305 2.56 1.27 -8.96
C GLU A 305 1.08 1.52 -9.26
N PHE A 306 0.66 1.47 -10.54
CA PHE A 306 -0.77 1.41 -10.89
C PHE A 306 -1.46 0.24 -10.18
N ASP A 307 -0.89 -0.97 -10.27
CA ASP A 307 -1.40 -2.15 -9.57
C ASP A 307 -1.47 -1.94 -8.05
N ARG A 308 -0.49 -1.25 -7.46
CA ARG A 308 -0.45 -0.98 -6.01
C ARG A 308 -1.60 -0.05 -5.61
N VAL A 309 -1.80 1.01 -6.38
CA VAL A 309 -2.86 1.99 -6.15
C VAL A 309 -4.23 1.36 -6.39
N ALA A 310 -4.40 0.61 -7.50
CA ALA A 310 -5.63 -0.10 -7.83
C ALA A 310 -6.01 -1.11 -6.73
N MET A 311 -5.07 -1.94 -6.27
CA MET A 311 -5.32 -2.88 -5.16
C MET A 311 -5.66 -2.16 -3.86
N ALA A 312 -5.03 -1.02 -3.55
CA ALA A 312 -5.36 -0.25 -2.35
C ALA A 312 -6.78 0.34 -2.43
N MET A 313 -7.15 0.92 -3.58
CA MET A 313 -8.51 1.40 -3.84
C MET A 313 -9.55 0.26 -3.78
N SER A 314 -9.17 -0.93 -4.24
CA SER A 314 -10.02 -2.12 -4.23
C SER A 314 -10.35 -2.66 -2.83
N ALA A 315 -9.57 -2.31 -1.80
CA ALA A 315 -9.79 -2.76 -0.42
C ALA A 315 -11.18 -2.35 0.13
N ALA A 316 -11.75 -1.25 -0.37
CA ALA A 316 -13.10 -0.81 -0.08
C ALA A 316 -14.21 -1.76 -0.58
N ALA A 317 -13.96 -2.51 -1.65
CA ALA A 317 -14.91 -3.45 -2.25
C ALA A 317 -14.86 -4.86 -1.62
N LEU A 318 -14.09 -5.03 -0.54
CA LEU A 318 -13.65 -6.32 -0.04
C LEU A 318 -13.96 -6.52 1.44
N LYS A 319 -14.44 -7.72 1.78
CA LYS A 319 -14.81 -8.10 3.15
C LYS A 319 -13.75 -8.96 3.82
N GLY A 320 -13.58 -8.72 5.11
CA GLY A 320 -12.67 -9.46 5.96
C GLY A 320 -13.04 -10.94 6.19
N SER A 321 -12.05 -11.83 6.33
CA SER A 321 -12.23 -13.28 6.55
C SER A 321 -11.01 -13.96 7.21
N PRO A 322 -11.13 -15.04 7.99
CA PRO A 322 -9.99 -15.76 8.54
C PRO A 322 -9.09 -16.45 7.50
N ALA A 323 -7.86 -16.79 7.90
CA ALA A 323 -6.96 -17.63 7.10
C ALA A 323 -7.48 -19.06 7.01
N THR A 324 -7.13 -19.74 5.92
CA THR A 324 -7.43 -21.18 5.78
C THR A 324 -6.65 -22.01 6.79
N ARG A 325 -5.44 -21.56 7.16
CA ARG A 325 -4.63 -22.09 8.27
C ARG A 325 -3.77 -20.96 8.86
N SER A 326 -3.70 -20.86 10.19
CA SER A 326 -2.74 -20.01 10.89
C SER A 326 -2.07 -20.76 12.05
N ARG A 327 -0.85 -20.35 12.40
CA ARG A 327 -0.10 -20.82 13.56
C ARG A 327 0.70 -19.66 14.13
N TYR A 328 0.50 -19.35 15.40
CA TYR A 328 1.36 -18.42 16.11
C TYR A 328 2.75 -19.04 16.33
N ARG A 329 3.79 -18.26 16.07
CA ARG A 329 5.14 -18.53 16.56
C ARG A 329 5.20 -18.12 18.02
N GLU A 330 5.10 -19.10 18.90
CA GLU A 330 5.53 -18.95 20.27
C GLU A 330 7.06 -18.83 20.29
N PRO A 331 7.63 -17.71 20.75
CA PRO A 331 9.06 -17.63 20.99
C PRO A 331 9.37 -18.49 22.21
N ALA A 332 9.57 -19.78 21.97
CA ALA A 332 10.14 -20.67 22.98
C ALA A 332 11.52 -20.10 23.33
N ILE A 333 11.65 -19.52 24.54
CA ILE A 333 12.95 -19.25 25.13
C ILE A 333 13.53 -20.62 25.46
N VAL A 334 14.13 -21.24 24.45
CA VAL A 334 14.97 -22.43 24.62
C VAL A 334 16.27 -21.95 25.25
N ALA A 335 16.17 -21.58 26.53
CA ALA A 335 17.31 -21.58 27.41
C ALA A 335 17.85 -23.02 27.36
N ARG A 336 18.94 -23.22 26.60
CA ARG A 336 19.73 -24.44 26.63
C ARG A 336 20.43 -24.46 28.00
N VAL A 337 19.66 -24.75 29.05
CA VAL A 337 20.18 -25.00 30.39
C VAL A 337 21.15 -26.16 30.22
N PRO A 338 22.47 -25.95 30.37
CA PRO A 338 23.41 -27.01 30.07
C PRO A 338 23.21 -28.08 31.13
N LEU A 339 22.91 -29.32 30.71
CA LEU A 339 22.49 -30.38 31.63
C LEU A 339 23.57 -30.65 32.70
N ALA A 340 24.85 -30.54 32.32
CA ALA A 340 25.98 -30.76 33.21
C ALA A 340 26.02 -29.83 34.45
N PRO A 341 26.01 -28.49 34.36
CA PRO A 341 25.95 -27.61 35.54
C PRO A 341 24.66 -27.79 36.36
N LEU A 342 23.51 -28.08 35.75
CA LEU A 342 22.27 -28.36 36.52
C LEU A 342 22.41 -29.65 37.35
N VAL A 343 22.91 -30.74 36.74
CA VAL A 343 23.17 -32.00 37.44
C VAL A 343 24.27 -31.84 38.49
N CYS A 344 25.33 -31.08 38.19
CA CYS A 344 26.42 -30.80 39.13
C CYS A 344 25.93 -30.03 40.36
N LEU A 345 25.09 -29.01 40.17
CA LEU A 345 24.50 -28.23 41.26
C LEU A 345 23.50 -29.06 42.10
N LEU A 346 22.72 -29.94 41.45
CA LEU A 346 21.87 -30.90 42.15
C LEU A 346 22.70 -31.87 43.02
N LEU A 347 23.78 -32.44 42.46
CA LEU A 347 24.68 -33.36 43.17
C LEU A 347 25.42 -32.67 44.31
N ALA A 348 25.88 -31.43 44.12
CA ALA A 348 26.53 -30.64 45.17
C ALA A 348 25.58 -30.35 46.35
N ASN A 349 24.33 -29.98 46.06
CA ASN A 349 23.30 -29.78 47.09
C ASN A 349 22.96 -31.09 47.83
N MET A 350 22.89 -32.22 47.13
CA MET A 350 22.67 -33.54 47.75
C MET A 350 23.86 -33.95 48.63
N LEU A 351 25.10 -33.72 48.19
CA LEU A 351 26.31 -33.95 48.99
C LEU A 351 26.34 -33.07 50.26
N PHE A 352 25.92 -31.81 50.15
CA PHE A 352 25.82 -30.89 51.29
C PHE A 352 24.73 -31.32 52.29
N ALA A 353 23.58 -31.81 51.81
CA ALA A 353 22.56 -32.38 52.68
C ALA A 353 23.07 -33.63 53.41
N VAL A 354 23.74 -34.55 52.70
CA VAL A 354 24.32 -35.77 53.28
C VAL A 354 25.39 -35.44 54.35
N SER A 355 26.29 -34.49 54.09
CA SER A 355 27.30 -34.10 55.09
C SER A 355 26.65 -33.47 56.33
N GLY A 356 25.60 -32.65 56.16
CA GLY A 356 24.79 -32.14 57.26
C GLY A 356 24.16 -33.26 58.12
N PHE A 357 23.58 -34.28 57.49
CA PHE A 357 23.04 -35.45 58.21
C PHE A 357 24.11 -36.23 58.99
N VAL A 358 25.30 -36.44 58.42
CA VAL A 358 26.42 -37.13 59.10
C VAL A 358 26.92 -36.34 60.31
N LEU A 359 27.01 -35.01 60.19
CA LEU A 359 27.41 -34.13 61.30
C LEU A 359 26.36 -34.12 62.41
N ALA A 360 25.06 -34.05 62.06
CA ALA A 360 23.98 -34.13 63.03
C ALA A 360 23.95 -35.49 63.77
N TRP A 361 24.13 -36.60 63.04
CA TRP A 361 24.17 -37.94 63.60
C TRP A 361 25.35 -38.13 64.56
N THR A 362 26.56 -37.73 64.16
CA THR A 362 27.76 -37.84 65.00
C THR A 362 27.67 -36.96 66.25
N ALA A 363 27.08 -35.76 66.16
CA ALA A 363 26.78 -34.91 67.32
C ALA A 363 25.80 -35.57 68.31
N VAL A 364 24.73 -36.23 67.82
CA VAL A 364 23.78 -36.97 68.68
C VAL A 364 24.48 -38.15 69.37
N VAL A 365 25.30 -38.92 68.66
CA VAL A 365 26.04 -40.06 69.23
C VAL A 365 27.07 -39.59 70.27
N ALA A 366 27.86 -38.57 69.96
CA ALA A 366 28.83 -37.99 70.90
C ALA A 366 28.14 -37.41 72.13
N GLY A 367 27.00 -36.74 71.96
CA GLY A 367 26.16 -36.23 73.05
C GLY A 367 25.64 -37.35 73.97
N ARG A 368 25.21 -38.49 73.40
CA ARG A 368 24.80 -39.68 74.17
C ARG A 368 25.96 -40.28 74.97
N ILE A 369 27.13 -40.43 74.35
CA ILE A 369 28.34 -40.94 75.04
C ILE A 369 28.75 -40.01 76.19
N ARG A 370 28.74 -38.69 75.97
CA ARG A 370 29.14 -37.70 76.98
C ARG A 370 28.16 -37.66 78.16
N ARG A 371 26.86 -37.82 77.93
CA ARG A 371 25.86 -38.01 79.01
C ARG A 371 26.12 -39.33 79.75
N ARG A 372 26.32 -40.45 79.06
CA ARG A 372 26.55 -41.77 79.67
C ARG A 372 27.81 -41.82 80.54
N LYS A 373 28.87 -41.09 80.16
CA LYS A 373 30.08 -40.92 81.01
C LYS A 373 29.84 -40.05 82.25
N ARG A 374 28.93 -39.08 82.22
CA ARG A 374 28.60 -38.26 83.41
C ARG A 374 27.89 -39.11 84.48
N TRP A 375 26.92 -39.93 84.08
CA TRP A 375 26.22 -40.90 84.94
C TRP A 375 27.07 -42.05 85.52
N LEU A 376 28.35 -42.16 85.16
CA LEU A 376 29.28 -43.19 85.68
C LEU A 376 30.35 -42.59 86.61
N ASN A 377 30.35 -41.27 86.79
CA ASN A 377 31.30 -40.52 87.62
C ASN A 377 30.58 -39.75 88.76
N GLU A 378 29.28 -39.96 88.90
CA GLU A 378 28.39 -39.56 90.01
C GLU A 378 27.95 -40.85 90.72
#